data_AF-A0A944LCN2-F1
#
_entry.id   AF-A0A944LCN2-F1
#
_cell.length_a   1.000
_cell.length_b   1.000
_cell.length_c   1.000
_cell.angle_alpha   90.00
_cell.angle_beta   90.00
_cell.angle_gamma   90.00
#
_symmetry.space_group_name_H-M   'P 1'
#
loop_
_entity.id
_entity.type
_entity.pdbx_description
1 polymer ?
#
loop_
_entity_poly.entity_id
_entity_poly.type
_entity_poly.pdbx_seq_one_letter_code
_entity_poly.pdbx_strand_id
1 'polypeptide(L)'
;MPTTPMILRQSVREVQWPDGTMPENCGVLIYTPYFHRDESNPPHAHSFRPERWLNETEDTDWPMVPFSEGPVICPGRQLVLMMTSAMLSFLLEDRSFTLTSAPHISPQGPLPGTLNNYSLRFTAQDRNSEET
;
A
#
# COMPACT_ATOMS: atom_id res chain seq x y z
N MET A 1 3.09 -2.08 0.47
CA MET A 1 2.72 -3.18 1.38
C MET A 1 1.45 -2.82 2.07
N PRO A 2 0.33 -3.46 1.73
CA PRO A 2 -0.91 -3.23 2.46
C PRO A 2 -0.75 -3.71 3.90
N THR A 3 -1.10 -2.86 4.87
CA THR A 3 -1.12 -3.23 6.31
C THR A 3 -2.19 -4.29 6.60
N THR A 4 -3.18 -4.40 5.72
CA THR A 4 -4.20 -5.45 5.72
C THR A 4 -4.08 -6.24 4.40
N PRO A 5 -3.28 -7.32 4.37
CA PRO A 5 -3.02 -8.07 3.14
C PRO A 5 -4.19 -8.97 2.70
N MET A 6 -5.19 -9.16 3.57
CA MET A 6 -6.33 -10.04 3.31
C MET A 6 -7.62 -9.28 3.58
N ILE A 7 -8.49 -9.19 2.58
CA ILE A 7 -9.88 -8.75 2.74
C ILE A 7 -10.75 -9.99 2.75
N LEU A 8 -11.52 -10.16 3.83
CA LEU A 8 -12.46 -11.26 3.97
C LEU A 8 -13.87 -10.80 3.57
N ARG A 9 -14.54 -11.65 2.80
CA ARG A 9 -15.95 -11.50 2.41
C ARG A 9 -16.66 -12.83 2.57
N GLN A 10 -17.98 -12.80 2.64
CA GLN A 10 -18.82 -13.99 2.59
C GLN A 10 -19.89 -13.78 1.53
N SER A 11 -20.14 -14.78 0.69
CA SER A 11 -21.25 -14.74 -0.24
C SER A 11 -22.58 -14.78 0.54
N VAL A 12 -23.49 -13.87 0.19
CA VAL A 12 -24.85 -13.79 0.78
C VAL A 12 -25.91 -14.47 -0.07
N ARG A 13 -25.49 -15.04 -1.20
CA ARG A 13 -26.26 -15.82 -2.15
C ARG A 13 -25.30 -16.56 -3.07
N GLU A 14 -25.84 -17.48 -3.85
CA GLU A 14 -25.09 -18.08 -4.95
C GLU A 14 -24.57 -17.02 -5.94
N VAL A 15 -23.32 -17.17 -6.38
CA VAL A 15 -22.64 -16.30 -7.34
C VAL A 15 -22.14 -17.13 -8.51
N GLN A 16 -22.54 -16.76 -9.73
CA GLN A 16 -22.08 -17.40 -10.96
C GLN A 16 -20.76 -16.76 -11.40
N TRP A 17 -19.72 -17.59 -11.60
CA TRP A 17 -18.40 -17.22 -12.12
C TRP A 17 -18.18 -17.89 -13.48
N PRO A 18 -17.23 -17.42 -14.31
CA PRO A 18 -16.93 -18.05 -15.60
C PRO A 18 -16.59 -19.55 -15.47
N ASP A 19 -15.85 -19.92 -14.44
CA ASP A 19 -15.33 -21.29 -14.23
C ASP A 19 -16.20 -22.13 -13.30
N GLY A 20 -17.37 -21.64 -12.88
CA GLY A 20 -18.30 -22.38 -12.03
C GLY A 20 -19.12 -21.53 -11.09
N THR A 21 -19.80 -22.18 -10.16
CA THR A 21 -20.72 -21.51 -9.23
C THR A 21 -20.13 -21.51 -7.82
N MET A 22 -20.07 -20.32 -7.21
CA MET A 22 -19.74 -20.17 -5.79
C MET A 22 -21.04 -20.21 -4.97
N PRO A 23 -21.18 -21.14 -4.00
CA PRO A 23 -22.40 -21.28 -3.22
C PRO A 23 -22.61 -20.08 -2.29
N GLU A 24 -23.82 -19.93 -1.76
CA GLU A 24 -24.13 -19.04 -0.65
C GLU A 24 -23.35 -19.43 0.61
N ASN A 25 -23.06 -18.46 1.49
CA ASN A 25 -22.31 -18.64 2.74
C ASN A 25 -20.88 -19.16 2.53
N CYS A 26 -20.29 -18.91 1.36
CA CYS A 26 -18.91 -19.21 1.05
C CYS A 26 -18.00 -18.07 1.49
N GLY A 27 -16.96 -18.38 2.27
CA GLY A 27 -15.92 -17.42 2.64
C GLY A 27 -14.99 -17.14 1.47
N VAL A 28 -14.76 -15.86 1.19
CA VAL A 28 -13.87 -15.37 0.13
C VAL A 28 -12.72 -14.62 0.77
N LEU A 29 -11.50 -15.02 0.43
CA LEU A 29 -10.28 -14.35 0.83
C LEU A 29 -9.68 -13.64 -0.40
N ILE A 30 -9.62 -12.32 -0.33
CA ILE A 30 -9.00 -11.47 -1.35
C ILE A 30 -7.60 -11.11 -0.85
N TYR A 31 -6.57 -11.72 -1.43
CA TYR A 31 -5.18 -11.47 -1.08
C TYR A 31 -4.65 -10.26 -1.86
N THR A 32 -4.63 -9.09 -1.21
CA THR A 32 -4.35 -7.81 -1.86
C THR A 32 -2.94 -7.66 -2.44
N PRO A 33 -1.86 -8.20 -1.83
CA PRO A 33 -0.52 -8.11 -2.40
C PRO A 33 -0.41 -8.74 -3.79
N TYR A 34 -1.24 -9.73 -4.12
CA TYR A 34 -1.19 -10.41 -5.43
C TYR A 34 -1.47 -9.44 -6.58
N PHE A 35 -2.60 -8.72 -6.53
CA PHE A 35 -2.99 -7.80 -7.60
C PHE A 35 -2.47 -6.36 -7.40
N HIS A 36 -2.08 -5.96 -6.18
CA HIS A 36 -1.33 -4.70 -5.98
C HIS A 36 0.09 -4.77 -6.57
N ARG A 37 0.59 -5.96 -6.90
CA ARG A 37 1.94 -6.20 -7.43
C ARG A 37 1.93 -7.00 -8.74
N ASP A 38 0.79 -7.08 -9.38
CA ASP A 38 0.65 -7.79 -10.65
C ASP A 38 1.15 -6.91 -11.80
N GLU A 39 2.30 -7.23 -12.38
CA GLU A 39 2.86 -6.46 -13.51
C GLU A 39 2.03 -6.56 -14.80
N SER A 40 1.04 -7.46 -14.87
CA SER A 40 0.13 -7.56 -16.02
C SER A 40 -0.95 -6.49 -16.04
N ASN A 41 -1.25 -5.85 -14.91
CA ASN A 41 -2.21 -4.76 -14.81
C ASN A 41 -1.49 -3.39 -14.84
N PRO A 42 -0.78 -2.96 -13.77
CA PRO A 42 0.08 -1.78 -13.83
C PRO A 42 1.53 -2.07 -14.26
N PRO A 43 2.09 -1.32 -15.22
CA PRO A 43 3.53 -1.34 -15.46
C PRO A 43 4.27 -0.86 -14.20
N HIS A 44 5.45 -1.43 -13.91
CA HIS A 44 6.27 -1.04 -12.77
C HIS A 44 5.61 -1.21 -11.39
N ALA A 45 4.82 -2.29 -11.20
CA ALA A 45 4.12 -2.59 -9.94
C ALA A 45 5.08 -2.74 -8.74
N HIS A 46 6.35 -3.07 -8.99
CA HIS A 46 7.39 -3.19 -7.97
C HIS A 46 8.18 -1.91 -7.72
N SER A 47 7.96 -0.83 -8.47
CA SER A 47 8.71 0.42 -8.32
C SER A 47 8.05 1.37 -7.31
N PHE A 48 8.85 2.15 -6.58
CA PHE A 48 8.34 3.26 -5.77
C PHE A 48 8.09 4.48 -6.67
N ARG A 49 6.82 4.69 -7.07
CA ARG A 49 6.40 5.79 -7.96
C ARG A 49 5.22 6.57 -7.39
N PRO A 50 5.43 7.47 -6.40
CA PRO A 50 4.36 8.28 -5.82
C PRO A 50 3.71 9.25 -6.83
N GLU A 51 4.42 9.65 -7.89
CA GLU A 51 3.91 10.54 -8.94
C GLU A 51 2.70 9.99 -9.71
N ARG A 52 2.49 8.67 -9.68
CA ARG A 52 1.33 8.00 -10.27
C ARG A 52 0.00 8.53 -9.74
N TRP A 53 -0.02 8.98 -8.49
CA TRP A 53 -1.22 9.54 -7.86
C TRP A 53 -1.52 11.00 -8.24
N LEU A 54 -0.64 11.64 -9.02
CA LEU A 54 -0.83 13.02 -9.48
C LEU A 54 -1.62 13.10 -10.79
N ASN A 55 -1.61 12.04 -11.58
CA ASN A 55 -2.28 11.97 -12.88
C ASN A 55 -3.42 10.95 -12.81
N GLU A 56 -4.67 11.42 -12.91
CA GLU A 56 -5.86 10.57 -12.83
C GLU A 56 -5.94 9.52 -13.96
N THR A 57 -5.21 9.72 -15.06
CA THR A 57 -5.28 8.88 -16.27
C THR A 57 -4.41 7.63 -16.24
N GLU A 58 -3.39 7.53 -15.37
CA GLU A 58 -2.50 6.36 -15.36
C GLU A 58 -3.12 5.11 -14.70
N ASP A 59 -4.17 5.28 -13.89
CA ASP A 59 -4.56 4.27 -12.89
C ASP A 59 -6.06 3.94 -12.85
N THR A 60 -6.88 4.45 -13.76
CA THR A 60 -8.36 4.28 -13.72
C THR A 60 -8.82 2.81 -13.64
N ASP A 61 -8.02 1.89 -14.20
CA ASP A 61 -8.32 0.45 -14.23
C ASP A 61 -7.50 -0.39 -13.24
N TRP A 62 -6.63 0.21 -12.41
CA TRP A 62 -5.88 -0.56 -11.41
C TRP A 62 -6.77 -0.89 -10.22
N PRO A 63 -7.03 -2.18 -9.92
CA PRO A 63 -7.77 -2.59 -8.72
C PRO A 63 -6.96 -2.34 -7.43
N MET A 64 -6.77 -1.10 -6.99
CA MET A 64 -6.16 -0.77 -5.70
C MET A 64 -7.22 -0.66 -4.61
N VAL A 65 -7.06 -1.45 -3.55
CA VAL A 65 -7.94 -1.45 -2.37
C VAL A 65 -7.17 -1.34 -1.04
N PRO A 66 -6.30 -0.33 -0.88
CA PRO A 66 -5.48 -0.16 0.34
C PRO A 66 -6.32 0.04 1.61
N PHE A 67 -7.59 0.44 1.45
CA PHE A 67 -8.54 0.68 2.52
C PHE A 67 -9.78 -0.24 2.42
N SER A 68 -9.67 -1.39 1.74
CA SER A 68 -10.84 -2.14 1.26
C SER A 68 -11.72 -1.31 0.31
N GLU A 69 -12.93 -1.76 0.02
CA GLU A 69 -13.87 -1.08 -0.87
C GLU A 69 -15.32 -1.45 -0.54
N GLY A 70 -16.27 -0.62 -1.01
CA GLY A 70 -17.71 -0.82 -0.86
C GLY A 70 -18.25 -0.44 0.53
N PRO A 71 -19.41 -0.98 0.95
CA PRO A 71 -20.06 -0.60 2.21
C PRO A 71 -19.22 -0.86 3.47
N VAL A 72 -18.21 -1.72 3.37
CA VAL A 72 -17.28 -2.09 4.46
C VAL A 72 -15.86 -1.59 4.12
N ILE A 73 -15.76 -0.43 3.47
CA ILE A 73 -14.51 0.33 3.34
C ILE A 73 -14.03 0.78 4.72
N CYS A 74 -12.72 0.94 4.90
CA CYS A 74 -12.15 1.44 6.15
C CYS A 74 -12.76 2.81 6.50
N PRO A 75 -13.51 2.93 7.61
CA PRO A 75 -14.13 4.20 7.99
C PRO A 75 -13.08 5.25 8.37
N GLY A 76 -11.87 4.80 8.74
CA GLY A 76 -10.74 5.65 9.06
C GLY A 76 -9.96 6.16 7.85
N ARG A 77 -10.34 5.85 6.59
CA ARG A 77 -9.55 6.22 5.39
C ARG A 77 -9.12 7.69 5.40
N GLN A 78 -10.06 8.61 5.58
CA GLN A 78 -9.76 10.04 5.57
C GLN A 78 -8.92 10.48 6.78
N LEU A 79 -9.21 9.93 7.96
CA LEU A 79 -8.46 10.21 9.17
C LEU A 79 -7.00 9.73 9.06
N VAL A 80 -6.78 8.51 8.54
CA VAL A 80 -5.45 7.96 8.30
C VAL A 80 -4.68 8.84 7.31
N LEU A 81 -5.28 9.18 6.17
CA LEU A 81 -4.63 10.04 5.18
C LEU A 81 -4.25 11.40 5.79
N MET A 82 -5.17 12.06 6.51
CA MET A 82 -4.89 13.33 7.18
C MET A 82 -3.76 13.22 8.20
N MET A 83 -3.81 12.25 9.11
CA MET A 83 -2.80 12.09 10.16
C MET A 83 -1.43 11.71 9.58
N THR A 84 -1.39 10.82 8.59
CA THR A 84 -0.13 10.43 7.95
C THR A 84 0.47 11.59 7.17
N SER A 85 -0.33 12.38 6.45
CA SER A 85 0.17 13.58 5.77
C SER A 85 0.74 14.60 6.75
N ALA A 86 0.03 14.89 7.86
CA ALA A 86 0.51 15.81 8.88
C ALA A 86 1.79 15.30 9.57
N MET A 87 1.84 14.00 9.91
CA MET A 87 3.02 13.36 10.49
C MET A 87 4.22 13.43 9.54
N LEU A 88 4.03 13.12 8.26
CA LEU A 88 5.11 13.20 7.26
C LEU A 88 5.58 14.65 7.07
N SER A 89 4.67 15.62 7.05
CA SER A 89 5.03 17.05 6.97
C SER A 89 5.94 17.43 8.12
N PHE A 90 5.57 17.07 9.36
CA PHE A 90 6.36 17.39 10.55
C PHE A 90 7.72 16.66 10.57
N LEU A 91 7.74 15.38 10.21
CA LEU A 91 8.98 14.60 10.21
C LEU A 91 9.98 15.11 9.16
N LEU A 92 9.51 15.47 7.97
CA LEU A 92 10.36 15.82 6.82
C LEU A 92 10.76 17.31 6.77
N GLU A 93 10.23 18.13 7.67
CA GLU A 93 10.49 19.58 7.74
C GLU A 93 11.99 19.84 7.98
N ASP A 94 12.53 19.42 9.12
CA ASP A 94 13.90 19.75 9.55
C ASP A 94 14.81 18.54 9.74
N ARG A 95 14.34 17.34 9.38
CA ARG A 95 15.08 16.09 9.61
C ARG A 95 15.24 15.30 8.32
N SER A 96 16.40 14.65 8.18
CA SER A 96 16.62 13.56 7.23
C SER A 96 16.62 12.23 7.99
N PHE A 97 16.17 11.17 7.33
CA PHE A 97 16.12 9.82 7.89
C PHE A 97 16.93 8.86 7.03
N THR A 98 17.79 8.07 7.65
CA THR A 98 18.57 7.03 6.98
C THR A 98 18.23 5.67 7.56
N LEU A 99 17.84 4.72 6.71
CA LEU A 99 17.60 3.33 7.09
C LEU A 99 18.92 2.63 7.42
N THR A 100 19.06 2.14 8.65
CA THR A 100 20.30 1.50 9.15
C THR A 100 20.16 -0.01 9.35
N SER A 101 18.94 -0.54 9.35
CA SER A 101 18.66 -1.97 9.43
C SER A 101 18.60 -2.64 8.05
N ALA A 102 18.82 -3.95 8.00
CA ALA A 102 18.42 -4.77 6.86
C ALA A 102 16.89 -5.01 6.84
N PRO A 103 16.28 -5.22 5.64
CA PRO A 103 16.89 -5.11 4.32
C PRO A 103 17.14 -3.65 3.92
N HIS A 104 18.17 -3.40 3.12
CA HIS A 104 18.33 -2.10 2.46
C HIS A 104 17.27 -1.97 1.36
N ILE A 105 16.44 -0.93 1.47
CA ILE A 105 15.40 -0.60 0.50
C ILE A 105 15.81 0.70 -0.19
N SER A 106 15.83 0.69 -1.51
CA SER A 106 16.14 1.85 -2.32
C SER A 106 14.91 2.23 -3.15
N PRO A 107 14.58 3.53 -3.26
CA PRO A 107 13.53 4.00 -4.19
C PRO A 107 13.79 3.65 -5.66
N GLN A 108 15.07 3.47 -6.03
CA GLN A 108 15.51 3.17 -7.39
C GLN A 108 15.50 1.66 -7.70
N GLY A 109 15.36 0.81 -6.69
CA GLY A 109 15.30 -0.65 -6.83
C GLY A 109 13.87 -1.19 -6.73
N PRO A 110 13.67 -2.48 -7.07
CA PRO A 110 12.38 -3.13 -6.86
C PRO A 110 12.07 -3.24 -5.36
N LEU A 111 10.86 -2.86 -4.99
CA LEU A 111 10.35 -3.03 -3.64
C LEU A 111 10.15 -4.53 -3.36
N PRO A 112 10.48 -5.01 -2.14
CA PRO A 112 10.24 -6.40 -1.77
C PRO A 112 8.74 -6.73 -1.86
N GLY A 113 8.38 -8.01 -1.85
CA GLY A 113 6.98 -8.49 -1.90
C GLY A 113 6.25 -8.44 -0.55
N THR A 114 6.98 -8.45 0.55
CA THR A 114 6.51 -8.12 1.91
C THR A 114 7.59 -7.31 2.63
N LEU A 115 7.21 -6.57 3.68
CA LEU A 115 8.16 -5.81 4.48
C LEU A 115 7.78 -5.90 5.95
N ASN A 116 8.71 -6.36 6.79
CA ASN A 116 8.54 -6.28 8.23
C ASN A 116 8.89 -4.87 8.71
N ASN A 117 7.88 -4.02 8.89
CA ASN A 117 8.09 -2.64 9.35
C ASN A 117 8.61 -2.56 10.80
N TYR A 118 8.44 -3.61 11.61
CA TYR A 118 8.91 -3.64 13.01
C TYR A 118 10.41 -3.89 13.14
N SER A 119 11.05 -4.47 12.11
CA SER A 119 12.50 -4.66 12.08
C SER A 119 13.27 -3.44 11.58
N LEU A 120 12.57 -2.43 11.04
CA LEU A 120 13.22 -1.25 10.49
C LEU A 120 13.80 -0.37 11.60
N ARG A 121 15.00 0.15 11.35
CA ARG A 121 15.69 1.11 12.21
C ARG A 121 16.16 2.27 11.36
N PHE A 122 15.94 3.48 11.87
CA PHE A 122 16.32 4.72 11.20
C PHE A 122 17.15 5.57 12.14
N THR A 123 18.16 6.23 11.59
CA THR A 123 18.82 7.37 12.24
C THR A 123 18.18 8.64 11.71
N ALA A 124 17.87 9.58 12.61
CA ALA A 124 17.40 10.92 12.26
C ALA A 124 18.55 11.92 12.43
N GLN A 125 18.72 12.82 11.47
CA GLN A 125 19.71 13.90 11.50
C GLN A 125 19.06 15.23 11.14
N ASP A 126 19.57 16.33 11.71
CA ASP A 126 19.08 17.67 11.40
C ASP A 126 19.58 18.07 10.01
N ARG A 127 18.67 18.52 9.13
CA ARG A 127 19.03 18.97 7.77
C ARG A 127 19.93 20.21 7.76
N ASN A 128 19.97 20.96 8.86
CA ASN A 128 20.74 22.20 8.98
C ASN A 128 22.17 21.99 9.55
N SER A 129 22.64 20.74 9.67
CA SER A 129 23.97 20.42 10.22
C SER A 129 25.10 20.46 9.19
N GLU A 130 24.79 20.62 7.90
CA GLU A 130 25.78 20.54 6.80
C GLU A 130 26.28 21.92 6.32
N GLU A 131 25.89 23.02 6.98
CA GLU A 131 26.21 24.39 6.55
C GLU A 131 27.11 25.18 7.54
N THR A 132 27.95 24.51 8.33
CA THR A 132 28.99 25.18 9.17
C THR A 132 30.36 24.55 9.00
#